data_AF-A0A5E8VFD6-F1
#
_entry.id   AF-A0A5E8VFD6-F1
#
_cell.length_a   1.000
_cell.length_b   1.000
_cell.length_c   1.000
_cell.angle_alpha   90.00
_cell.angle_beta   90.00
_cell.angle_gamma   90.00
#
_symmetry.space_group_name_H-M   'P 1'
#
loop_
_entity.id
_entity.type
_entity.pdbx_description
1 polymer ?
#
loop_
_entity_poly.entity_id
_entity_poly.type
_entity_poly.pdbx_seq_one_letter_code
_entity_poly.pdbx_strand_id
1 'polypeptide(L)' 'MKNFTNGAIVFRVWPDGSGEIIAKFQYFSHAKDFAAMRSNQDLGERSDCTHFYLAVCEAENEMQAYRPSALSSPVL' A
#
# COMPACT_ATOMS: atom_id res chain seq x y z
N MET A 1 -21.72 0.14 -23.33
CA MET A 1 -20.31 0.39 -22.98
C MET A 1 -20.06 -0.29 -21.65
N LYS A 2 -19.22 -1.34 -21.59
CA LYS A 2 -18.80 -1.93 -20.32
C LYS A 2 -17.63 -1.09 -19.81
N ASN A 3 -17.85 -0.37 -18.73
CA ASN A 3 -16.86 0.53 -18.12
C ASN A 3 -15.59 -0.28 -17.77
N PHE A 4 -14.45 0.16 -18.29
CA PHE A 4 -13.14 -0.10 -17.70
C PHE A 4 -13.17 0.57 -16.29
N THR A 5 -12.73 0.00 -15.16
CA THR A 5 -11.68 -1.01 -14.96
C THR A 5 -11.72 -1.50 -13.50
N ASN A 6 -11.95 -2.80 -13.25
CA ASN A 6 -11.59 -3.42 -11.96
C ASN A 6 -10.11 -3.10 -11.68
N GLY A 7 -9.74 -2.69 -10.46
CA GLY A 7 -8.35 -2.36 -10.18
C GLY A 7 -8.03 -2.15 -8.71
N ALA A 8 -6.76 -2.28 -8.39
CA ALA A 8 -6.21 -2.08 -7.06
C ALA A 8 -5.26 -0.89 -7.08
N ILE A 9 -5.33 -0.07 -6.04
CA ILE A 9 -4.46 1.10 -5.86
C ILE A 9 -3.61 0.86 -4.62
N VAL A 10 -2.33 1.20 -4.73
CA VAL A 10 -1.40 1.19 -3.60
C VAL A 10 -1.11 2.65 -3.22
N PHE A 11 -1.37 2.96 -1.97
CA PHE A 11 -1.15 4.25 -1.32
C PHE A 11 -0.05 4.12 -0.28
N ARG A 12 0.75 5.16 -0.13
CA ARG A 12 1.73 5.30 0.95
C ARG A 12 1.22 6.33 1.94
N VAL A 13 1.40 6.10 3.24
CA VAL A 13 0.94 7.00 4.32
C VAL A 13 2.04 7.30 5.32
N TRP A 14 2.22 8.59 5.62
CA TRP A 14 3.20 9.12 6.56
C TRP A 14 2.58 9.39 7.95
N PRO A 15 3.40 9.65 9.00
CA PRO A 15 2.94 9.79 10.38
C PRO A 15 2.08 11.04 10.60
N ASP A 16 2.25 12.05 9.74
CA ASP A 16 1.46 13.28 9.73
C ASP A 16 0.08 13.10 9.06
N GLY A 17 -0.23 11.88 8.59
CA GLY A 17 -1.48 11.56 7.92
C GLY A 17 -1.51 11.95 6.44
N SER A 18 -0.41 12.52 5.91
CA SER A 18 -0.28 12.72 4.46
C SER A 18 -0.12 11.38 3.74
N GLY A 19 -0.41 11.37 2.43
CA GLY A 19 -0.25 10.15 1.62
C GLY A 19 -0.15 10.43 0.13
N GLU A 20 0.36 9.46 -0.60
CA GLU A 20 0.49 9.52 -2.06
C GLU A 20 0.07 8.21 -2.72
N ILE A 21 -0.43 8.29 -3.95
CA ILE A 21 -0.63 7.11 -4.81
C ILE A 21 0.70 6.78 -5.47
N ILE A 22 1.18 5.57 -5.25
CA ILE A 22 2.46 5.10 -5.79
C ILE A 22 2.26 4.18 -6.99
N ALA A 23 1.14 3.46 -7.07
CA ALA A 23 0.85 2.59 -8.20
C ALA A 23 -0.64 2.24 -8.32
N LYS A 24 -1.07 1.93 -9.54
CA LYS A 24 -2.39 1.38 -9.88
C LYS A 24 -2.20 0.11 -10.69
N PHE A 25 -2.93 -0.94 -10.34
CA PHE A 25 -2.88 -2.25 -10.97
C PHE A 25 -4.25 -2.68 -11.45
N GLN A 26 -4.26 -3.44 -12.54
CA GLN A 26 -5.46 -4.11 -13.05
C GLN A 26 -5.90 -5.26 -12.14
N TYR A 27 -4.95 -5.93 -11.48
CA TYR A 27 -5.17 -7.16 -10.70
C TYR A 27 -4.69 -6.95 -9.26
N PHE A 28 -5.48 -7.44 -8.31
CA PHE A 28 -5.20 -7.34 -6.87
C PHE A 28 -3.93 -8.09 -6.47
N SER A 29 -3.69 -9.29 -7.02
CA SER A 29 -2.47 -10.08 -6.75
C SER A 29 -1.20 -9.28 -7.04
N HIS A 30 -1.14 -8.60 -8.19
CA HIS A 30 0.02 -7.78 -8.56
C HIS A 30 0.19 -6.57 -7.62
N ALA A 31 -0.91 -5.96 -7.18
CA ALA A 31 -0.85 -4.89 -6.20
C ALA A 31 -0.32 -5.39 -4.83
N LYS A 32 -0.71 -6.60 -4.41
CA LYS A 32 -0.22 -7.22 -3.17
C LYS A 32 1.27 -7.47 -3.21
N ASP A 33 1.77 -8.07 -4.29
CA ASP A 33 3.19 -8.35 -4.48
C ASP A 33 4.00 -7.05 -4.49
N PHE A 34 3.51 -6.03 -5.21
CA PHE A 34 4.14 -4.72 -5.25
C PHE A 34 4.17 -4.03 -3.87
N ALA A 35 3.05 -4.01 -3.15
CA ALA A 35 2.96 -3.39 -1.83
C ALA A 35 3.91 -4.05 -0.82
N ALA A 36 3.97 -5.40 -0.81
CA ALA A 36 4.86 -6.15 0.07
C ALA A 36 6.35 -5.94 -0.27
N MET A 37 6.71 -5.89 -1.55
CA MET A 37 8.07 -5.59 -1.97
C MET A 37 8.46 -4.15 -1.60
N ARG A 38 7.57 -3.19 -1.87
CA ARG A 38 7.85 -1.76 -1.64
C ARG A 38 7.90 -1.42 -0.16
N SER A 39 7.08 -2.05 0.69
CA SER A 39 7.15 -1.86 2.15
C SER A 39 8.51 -2.26 2.74
N ASN A 40 9.20 -3.22 2.13
CA ASN A 40 10.56 -3.61 2.54
C ASN A 40 11.63 -2.64 2.00
N GLN A 41 11.46 -2.14 0.78
CA GLN A 41 12.43 -1.22 0.15
C GLN A 41 12.40 0.19 0.74
N ASP A 42 11.21 0.69 1.12
CA ASP A 42 11.07 2.08 1.62
C ASP A 42 11.91 2.35 2.86
N LEU A 43 12.21 1.31 3.66
CA LEU A 43 13.14 1.40 4.80
C LEU A 43 14.51 1.98 4.40
N GLY A 44 14.97 1.74 3.17
CA GLY A 44 16.25 2.24 2.67
C GLY A 44 16.19 3.64 2.05
N GLU A 45 14.99 4.10 1.65
CA GLU A 45 14.81 5.39 0.96
C GLU A 45 14.29 6.50 1.90
N ARG A 46 13.36 6.18 2.82
CA ARG A 46 12.81 7.09 3.83
C ARG A 46 12.37 6.34 5.09
N SER A 47 12.93 6.72 6.24
CA SER A 47 12.65 6.09 7.53
C SER A 47 11.34 6.52 8.21
N ASP A 48 10.64 7.51 7.65
CA ASP A 48 9.42 8.08 8.23
C ASP A 48 8.12 7.47 7.70
N CYS A 49 8.17 6.53 6.75
CA CYS A 49 6.97 5.84 6.25
C CYS A 49 6.35 4.93 7.33
N THR A 50 5.06 5.11 7.64
CA THR A 50 4.39 4.31 8.68
C THR A 50 3.74 3.06 8.12
N HIS A 51 3.09 3.19 6.96
CA HIS A 51 2.28 2.15 6.37
C HIS A 51 2.18 2.32 4.85
N PHE A 52 1.99 1.20 4.17
CA PHE A 52 1.47 1.13 2.81
C PHE A 52 0.04 0.59 2.88
N TYR A 53 -0.90 1.32 2.30
CA TYR A 53 -2.29 0.91 2.22
C TYR A 53 -2.61 0.45 0.80
N LEU A 54 -3.09 -0.77 0.68
CA LEU A 54 -3.67 -1.27 -0.55
C LEU A 54 -5.18 -1.17 -0.43
N ALA A 55 -5.82 -0.50 -1.40
CA ALA A 55 -7.27 -0.40 -1.50
C ALA A 55 -7.75 -0.86 -2.88
N VAL A 56 -8.77 -1.73 -2.90
CA VAL A 56 -9.46 -2.13 -4.13
C VAL A 56 -10.72 -1.30 -4.27
N CYS A 57 -10.80 -0.51 -5.35
CA CYS A 57 -12.03 0.18 -5.69
C CYS A 57 -12.89 -0.79 -6.53
N GLU A 58 -14.15 -0.96 -6.13
CA GLU A 58 -15.27 -1.54 -6.90
C GLU A 58 -15.62 -3.02 -6.65
N ALA A 59 -14.76 -4.02 -6.88
CA ALA A 59 -15.22 -5.41 -6.95
C ALA A 59 -15.18 -6.22 -5.63
N GLU A 60 -14.14 -6.05 -4.81
CA GLU A 60 -13.89 -6.92 -3.65
C GLU A 60 -13.99 -6.17 -2.31
N ASN A 61 -14.02 -4.83 -2.32
CA ASN A 61 -14.02 -3.99 -1.11
C ASN A 61 -12.93 -4.40 -0.10
N GLU A 62 -11.81 -4.92 -0.61
CA GLU A 62 -10.68 -5.37 0.20
C GLU A 62 -9.70 -4.22 0.42
N MET A 63 -9.30 -4.07 1.69
CA MET A 63 -8.24 -3.16 2.10
C MET A 63 -7.22 -3.94 2.94
N GLN A 64 -5.94 -3.73 2.66
CA GLN A 64 -4.86 -4.35 3.42
C GLN A 64 -3.76 -3.32 3.69
N ALA A 65 -3.34 -3.25 4.95
CA ALA A 65 -2.19 -2.45 5.35
C ALA A 65 -0.94 -3.33 5.40
N TYR A 66 0.17 -2.80 4.88
CA TYR A 66 1.50 -3.37 4.97
C TYR A 66 2.35 -2.43 5.82
N ARG A 67 3.00 -2.98 6.86
CA ARG A 67 3.93 -2.23 7.71
C ARG A 67 5.36 -2.61 7.33
N PRO A 68 6.27 -1.65 7.14
CA PRO A 68 7.70 -1.93 7.09
C PRO A 68 8.13 -2.69 8.35
N SER A 69 8.78 -3.84 8.18
CA SER A 69 9.08 -4.82 9.25
C SER A 69 9.96 -4.27 10.39
N ALA A 70 10.58 -3.10 10.22
CA ALA A 70 11.40 -2.44 11.23
C ALA A 70 10.59 -1.53 12.18
N LEU A 71 9.31 -1.28 11.92
CA LEU A 71 8.39 -0.67 12.88
C LEU A 71 7.85 -1.75 13.84
N SER A 72 8.75 -2.54 14.43
CA SER A 72 8.48 -3.12 15.73
C SER A 72 8.40 -1.95 16.71
N SER A 73 7.19 -1.55 17.10
CA SER A 73 7.02 -0.66 18.24
C SER A 73 7.89 -1.17 19.40
N PRO A 74 8.57 -0.29 20.17
CA PRO A 74 9.09 -0.72 21.45
C PRO A 74 7.88 -1.22 22.25
N VAL A 75 7.94 -2.47 22.67
CA VAL A 75 7.03 -2.99 23.68
C VAL A 75 7.26 -2.12 24.92
N LEU A 76 6.20 -1.46 25.37
CA LEU A 76 6.15 -0.67 26.61
C LEU A 76 6.73 -1.46 27.80
#